data_AF-A0A5C9CCX1-F1
#
_entry.id   AF-A0A5C9CCX1-F1
#
_cell.length_a   1.000
_cell.length_b   1.000
_cell.length_c   1.000
_cell.angle_alpha   90.00
_cell.angle_beta   90.00
_cell.angle_gamma   90.00
#
_symmetry.space_group_name_H-M   'P 1'
#
loop_
_entity.id
_entity.type
_entity.pdbx_description
1 polymer ?
#
loop_
_entity_poly.entity_id
_entity_poly.type
_entity_poly.pdbx_seq_one_letter_code
_entity_poly.pdbx_strand_id
1 'polypeptide(L)'
;MACLRLQGPHDCYTIESNLWVDLLDWAQDNGWKPQHPRELYDDSLHHLSVADDDAANLADAFEFIAGDLVLHELTQVSDGFMRDLVDSLAKLSVFFQQGGFRIAPVPLAAVG
;
A
#
# COMPACT_ATOMS: atom_id res chain seq x y z
N MET A 1 -9.02 13.83 8.55
CA MET A 1 -8.54 12.58 7.94
C MET A 1 -7.07 12.79 7.63
N ALA A 2 -6.19 11.99 8.22
CA ALA A 2 -4.77 12.04 7.93
C ALA A 2 -4.53 11.23 6.65
N CYS A 3 -3.80 11.80 5.70
CA CYS A 3 -3.40 11.13 4.49
C CYS A 3 -1.87 11.05 4.47
N LEU A 4 -1.37 9.93 3.96
CA LEU A 4 0.04 9.68 3.73
C LEU A 4 0.33 9.81 2.24
N ARG A 5 1.52 10.28 1.94
CA ARG A 5 2.07 10.29 0.60
C ARG A 5 3.20 9.25 0.52
N LEU A 6 3.02 8.27 -0.34
CA LEU A 6 4.04 7.32 -0.74
C LEU A 6 4.77 7.93 -1.95
N GLN A 7 6.06 8.19 -1.80
CA GLN A 7 6.87 8.81 -2.85
C GLN A 7 7.87 7.80 -3.40
N GLY A 8 7.61 7.34 -4.62
CA GLY A 8 8.49 6.44 -5.34
C GLY A 8 9.48 7.20 -6.23
N PRO A 9 10.27 6.49 -7.03
CA PRO A 9 11.27 7.08 -7.92
C PRO A 9 10.64 7.83 -9.11
N HIS A 10 9.48 7.37 -9.58
CA HIS A 10 8.83 7.90 -10.80
C HIS A 10 7.48 8.56 -10.53
N ASP A 11 6.78 8.14 -9.47
CA ASP A 11 5.44 8.61 -9.16
C ASP A 11 5.25 8.81 -7.65
N CYS A 12 4.08 9.34 -7.28
CA CYS A 12 3.64 9.36 -5.90
C CYS A 12 2.18 8.94 -5.77
N TYR A 13 1.88 8.26 -4.67
CA TYR A 13 0.54 7.82 -4.33
C TYR A 13 0.07 8.47 -3.03
N THR A 14 -1.19 8.89 -2.96
CA THR A 14 -1.78 9.41 -1.71
C THR A 14 -2.79 8.41 -1.21
N ILE A 15 -2.70 8.07 0.07
CA ILE A 15 -3.57 7.08 0.71
C ILE A 15 -4.02 7.58 2.08
N GLU A 16 -5.23 7.23 2.50
CA GLU A 16 -5.68 7.50 3.86
C GLU A 16 -4.83 6.70 4.86
N SER A 17 -4.41 7.31 5.96
CA SER A 17 -3.58 6.66 6.98
C SER A 17 -4.24 5.40 7.56
N ASN A 18 -5.56 5.42 7.83
CA ASN A 18 -6.25 4.27 8.39
C ASN A 18 -6.28 3.10 7.40
N LEU A 19 -6.64 3.37 6.14
CA LEU A 19 -6.60 2.36 5.09
C LEU A 19 -5.18 1.81 4.89
N TRP A 20 -4.16 2.65 4.96
CA TRP A 20 -2.78 2.20 4.85
C TRP A 20 -2.40 1.23 5.98
N VAL A 21 -2.76 1.56 7.22
CA VAL A 21 -2.54 0.67 8.37
C VAL A 21 -3.23 -0.68 8.14
N ASP A 22 -4.51 -0.69 7.75
CA ASP A 22 -5.26 -1.91 7.48
C ASP A 22 -4.62 -2.76 6.36
N LEU A 23 -4.14 -2.11 5.30
CA LEU A 23 -3.44 -2.78 4.20
C LEU A 23 -2.12 -3.39 4.65
N LEU A 24 -1.36 -2.72 5.51
CA LEU A 24 -0.11 -3.25 6.06
C LEU A 24 -0.34 -4.48 6.94
N ASP A 25 -1.39 -4.47 7.77
CA ASP A 25 -1.78 -5.65 8.56
C ASP A 25 -2.11 -6.82 7.63
N TRP A 26 -2.91 -6.55 6.61
CA TRP A 26 -3.30 -7.58 5.65
C TRP A 26 -2.10 -8.14 4.87
N ALA A 27 -1.18 -7.27 4.45
CA ALA A 27 0.05 -7.68 3.79
C ALA A 27 0.88 -8.60 4.69
N GLN A 28 1.01 -8.27 5.98
CA GLN A 28 1.78 -9.06 6.94
C GLN A 28 1.15 -10.45 7.14
N ASP A 29 -0.17 -10.52 7.22
CA ASP A 29 -0.92 -11.79 7.29
C ASP A 29 -0.76 -12.64 6.01
N ASN A 30 -0.44 -12.00 4.87
CA ASN A 30 -0.26 -12.64 3.57
C ASN A 30 1.21 -12.76 3.13
N GLY A 31 2.15 -12.68 4.08
CA GLY A 31 3.54 -13.05 3.84
C GLY A 31 4.48 -11.90 3.51
N TRP A 32 4.04 -10.64 3.62
CA TRP A 32 4.96 -9.51 3.74
C TRP A 32 5.80 -9.63 5.02
N LYS A 33 7.10 -9.46 4.88
CA LYS A 33 8.12 -9.57 5.92
C LYS A 33 8.89 -8.25 5.95
N PRO A 34 8.36 -7.25 6.69
CA PRO A 34 8.98 -5.94 6.71
C PRO A 34 10.42 -6.01 7.23
N GLN A 35 11.29 -5.20 6.64
CA GLN A 35 12.69 -5.08 7.11
C GLN A 35 12.79 -4.33 8.43
N HIS A 36 11.81 -3.48 8.72
CA HIS A 36 11.70 -2.72 9.96
C HIS A 36 10.48 -3.16 10.79
N PRO A 37 10.37 -2.78 12.06
CA PRO A 37 9.13 -2.95 12.80
C PRO A 37 7.95 -2.32 12.03
N ARG A 38 6.81 -3.02 11.98
CA ARG A 38 5.62 -2.62 11.20
C ARG A 38 5.17 -1.21 11.57
N GLU A 39 5.29 -0.84 12.83
CA GLU A 39 4.92 0.46 13.41
C GLU A 39 5.79 1.63 12.92
N LEU A 40 6.80 1.37 12.08
CA LEU A 40 7.55 2.44 11.40
C LEU A 40 7.00 2.74 10.00
N TYR A 41 6.13 1.88 9.47
CA TYR A 41 5.51 2.05 8.16
C TYR A 41 4.16 2.77 8.26
N ASP A 42 3.56 2.85 9.45
CA ASP A 42 2.25 3.49 9.67
C ASP A 42 2.31 5.03 9.70
N ASP A 43 3.47 5.60 10.00
CA ASP A 43 3.59 7.00 10.34
C ASP A 43 4.57 7.78 9.45
N SER A 44 4.02 8.78 8.78
CA SER A 44 4.76 9.82 8.07
C SER A 44 5.82 10.56 8.89
N LEU A 45 5.71 10.60 10.22
CA LEU A 45 6.65 11.31 11.10
C LEU A 45 8.02 10.62 11.16
N HIS A 46 8.07 9.31 10.95
CA HIS A 46 9.33 8.56 10.93
C HIS A 46 10.10 8.73 9.62
N HIS A 47 9.46 9.31 8.58
CA HIS A 47 10.05 9.54 7.27
C HIS A 47 10.76 8.31 6.68
N LEU A 48 10.21 7.13 6.97
CA LEU A 48 10.83 5.86 6.62
C LEU A 48 11.06 5.78 5.11
N SER A 49 12.28 5.37 4.74
CA SER A 49 12.63 5.01 3.37
C SER A 49 12.61 3.49 3.28
N VAL A 50 11.65 2.97 2.54
CA VAL A 50 11.51 1.54 2.25
C VAL A 50 12.46 1.19 1.12
N ALA A 51 13.29 0.17 1.32
CA ALA A 51 14.25 -0.29 0.32
C ALA A 51 13.56 -1.11 -0.79
N ASP A 52 14.22 -1.24 -1.94
CA ASP A 52 13.69 -1.92 -3.12
C ASP A 52 13.24 -3.36 -2.81
N ASP A 53 14.02 -4.12 -2.04
CA ASP A 53 13.68 -5.51 -1.69
C ASP A 53 12.42 -5.60 -0.82
N ASP A 54 12.21 -4.63 0.07
CA ASP A 54 11.04 -4.59 0.95
C ASP A 54 9.81 -4.09 0.19
N ALA A 55 9.99 -3.10 -0.68
CA ALA A 55 8.95 -2.66 -1.60
C ALA A 55 8.50 -3.81 -2.51
N ALA A 56 9.43 -4.57 -3.09
CA ALA A 56 9.10 -5.75 -3.89
C ALA A 56 8.35 -6.81 -3.06
N ASN A 57 8.79 -7.08 -1.83
CA ASN A 57 8.12 -8.04 -0.97
C ASN A 57 6.70 -7.58 -0.58
N LEU A 58 6.49 -6.28 -0.35
CA LEU A 58 5.17 -5.70 -0.12
C LEU A 58 4.29 -5.77 -1.38
N ALA A 59 4.89 -5.56 -2.57
CA ALA A 59 4.19 -5.70 -3.84
C ALA A 59 3.65 -7.12 -4.05
N ASP A 60 4.48 -8.13 -3.79
CA ASP A 60 4.11 -9.55 -3.92
C ASP A 60 2.93 -9.90 -3.00
N ALA A 61 2.94 -9.38 -1.76
CA ALA A 61 1.83 -9.58 -0.83
C ALA A 61 0.53 -8.94 -1.33
N PHE A 62 0.58 -7.71 -1.87
CA PHE A 62 -0.60 -7.06 -2.43
C PHE A 62 -1.10 -7.70 -3.73
N GLU A 63 -0.19 -8.20 -4.57
CA GLU A 63 -0.57 -8.97 -5.75
C GLU A 63 -1.28 -10.27 -5.37
N PHE A 64 -0.76 -10.99 -4.37
CA PHE A 64 -1.40 -12.18 -3.83
C PHE A 64 -2.81 -11.89 -3.30
N ILE A 65 -2.94 -10.86 -2.46
CA ILE A 65 -4.24 -10.44 -1.89
C ILE A 65 -5.22 -10.08 -3.01
N ALA A 66 -4.80 -9.27 -3.99
CA ALA A 66 -5.65 -8.91 -5.11
C ALA A 66 -6.12 -10.13 -5.91
N GLY A 67 -5.22 -11.10 -6.14
CA GLY A 67 -5.55 -12.36 -6.80
C GLY A 67 -6.55 -13.21 -6.00
N ASP A 68 -6.34 -13.32 -4.69
CA ASP A 68 -7.22 -14.08 -3.79
C ASP A 68 -8.64 -13.50 -3.77
N LEU A 69 -8.77 -12.18 -3.66
CA LEU A 69 -10.06 -11.48 -3.73
C LEU A 69 -10.79 -11.71 -5.05
N VAL A 70 -10.06 -11.75 -6.16
CA VAL A 70 -10.65 -12.02 -7.49
C VAL A 70 -11.19 -13.44 -7.57
N LEU A 71 -10.46 -14.42 -7.03
CA LEU A 71 -10.84 -15.83 -7.09
C LEU A 71 -11.99 -16.16 -6.14
N HIS A 72 -11.91 -15.67 -4.90
CA HIS A 72 -12.79 -16.09 -3.81
C HIS A 72 -13.98 -15.16 -3.58
N GLU A 73 -13.79 -13.84 -3.69
CA GLU A 73 -14.79 -12.86 -3.26
C GLU A 73 -15.56 -12.24 -4.43
N LEU A 74 -14.90 -11.90 -5.55
CA LEU A 74 -15.58 -11.33 -6.73
C LEU A 74 -16.52 -12.31 -7.42
N THR A 75 -16.31 -13.61 -7.25
CA THR A 75 -17.21 -14.65 -7.78
C THR A 75 -18.50 -14.76 -6.98
N GLN A 76 -18.51 -14.32 -5.72
CA GLN A 76 -19.68 -14.39 -4.82
C GLN A 76 -20.36 -13.04 -4.59
N VAL A 77 -19.62 -11.92 -4.70
CA VAL A 77 -20.13 -10.57 -4.41
C VAL A 77 -19.81 -9.62 -5.55
N SER A 78 -20.84 -9.22 -6.30
CA SER A 78 -20.77 -8.20 -7.35
C SER A 78 -20.79 -6.78 -6.74
N ASP A 79 -19.86 -6.48 -5.83
CA ASP A 79 -19.77 -5.14 -5.26
C ASP A 79 -18.74 -4.29 -6.00
N GLY A 80 -19.15 -3.11 -6.47
CA GLY A 80 -18.25 -2.14 -7.10
C GLY A 80 -17.08 -1.77 -6.19
N PHE A 81 -17.31 -1.77 -4.88
CA PHE A 81 -16.29 -1.57 -3.87
C PHE A 81 -15.15 -2.60 -3.95
N MET A 82 -15.45 -3.90 -4.09
CA MET A 82 -14.42 -4.95 -4.16
C MET A 82 -13.58 -4.80 -5.42
N ARG A 83 -14.20 -4.39 -6.53
CA ARG A 83 -13.48 -4.12 -7.77
C ARG A 83 -12.54 -2.92 -7.63
N ASP A 84 -12.99 -1.84 -6.99
CA ASP A 84 -12.19 -0.65 -6.75
C ASP A 84 -11.02 -0.93 -5.78
N LEU A 85 -11.23 -1.81 -4.79
CA LEU A 85 -10.19 -2.27 -3.89
C LEU A 85 -9.13 -3.09 -4.64
N VAL A 86 -9.53 -4.07 -5.45
CA VAL A 86 -8.60 -4.87 -6.27
C VAL A 86 -7.80 -3.99 -7.23
N ASP A 87 -8.46 -3.03 -7.89
CA ASP A 87 -7.77 -2.08 -8.78
C ASP A 87 -6.77 -1.20 -8.00
N SER A 88 -7.12 -0.78 -6.79
CA SER A 88 -6.23 -0.01 -5.92
C SER A 88 -5.02 -0.83 -5.46
N LEU A 89 -5.22 -2.09 -5.07
CA LEU A 89 -4.13 -3.01 -4.70
C LEU A 89 -3.19 -3.27 -5.88
N ALA A 90 -3.74 -3.47 -7.08
CA ALA A 90 -2.94 -3.68 -8.29
C ALA A 90 -2.12 -2.44 -8.68
N LYS A 91 -2.67 -1.24 -8.50
CA LYS A 91 -1.92 0.01 -8.71
C LYS A 91 -0.78 0.16 -7.69
N LEU A 92 -1.04 -0.20 -6.44
CA LEU A 92 -0.05 -0.16 -5.38
C LEU A 92 1.07 -1.18 -5.61
N SER A 93 0.75 -2.41 -6.00
CA SER A 93 1.78 -3.42 -6.31
C SER A 93 2.69 -2.96 -7.46
N VAL A 94 2.12 -2.42 -8.54
CA VAL A 94 2.89 -1.84 -9.64
C VAL A 94 3.77 -0.68 -9.17
N PHE A 95 3.26 0.18 -8.29
CA PHE A 95 4.04 1.27 -7.72
C PHE A 95 5.24 0.76 -6.90
N PHE A 96 5.06 -0.26 -6.06
CA PHE A 96 6.13 -0.83 -5.25
C PHE A 96 7.15 -1.66 -6.06
N GLN A 97 6.72 -2.25 -7.19
CA GLN A 97 7.62 -2.95 -8.11
C GLN A 97 8.60 -2.01 -8.83
N GLN A 98 8.34 -0.70 -8.86
CA GLN A 98 9.26 0.28 -9.47
C GLN A 98 10.48 0.57 -8.59
N GLY A 99 10.49 0.12 -7.34
CA GLY A 99 11.60 0.28 -6.39
C GLY A 99 11.15 0.85 -5.05
N GLY A 100 12.14 1.17 -4.22
CA GLY A 100 11.96 1.72 -2.90
C GLY A 100 11.18 3.03 -2.90
N PHE A 101 10.51 3.32 -1.80
CA PHE A 101 9.67 4.50 -1.65
C PHE A 101 9.82 5.13 -0.27
N ARG A 102 9.44 6.39 -0.15
CA ARG A 102 9.42 7.12 1.12
C ARG A 102 7.99 7.38 1.57
N ILE A 103 7.75 7.24 2.87
CA ILE A 103 6.49 7.60 3.51
C ILE A 103 6.62 9.03 4.05
N ALA A 104 5.76 9.93 3.57
CA ALA A 104 5.79 11.35 3.89
C ALA A 104 4.39 11.87 4.21
N PRO A 105 4.26 12.94 5.00
CA PRO A 105 2.96 13.57 5.20
C PRO A 105 2.52 14.26 3.91
N VAL A 106 1.21 14.30 3.64
CA VAL A 106 0.70 15.09 2.52
C VAL A 106 1.06 16.57 2.74
N PRO A 107 1.70 17.26 1.77
CA PRO A 107 2.02 18.66 1.93
C PRO A 107 0.76 19.49 2.15
N LEU A 108 0.76 20.37 3.15
CA LEU A 108 -0.32 21.31 3.45
C LEU A 108 -0.75 22.18 2.23
N ALA A 109 0.06 22.25 1.18
CA ALA A 109 -0.20 23.02 -0.04
C ALA A 109 -1.10 22.31 -1.07
N ALA A 110 -1.54 21.07 -0.84
CA ALA A 110 -2.41 20.32 -1.75
C ALA A 110 -3.91 20.37 -1.38
N VAL A 111 -4.28 21.16 -0.36
CA VAL A 111 -5.67 21.45 0.01
C VAL A 111 -5.98 22.88 -0.45
N GLY A 112 -6.31 23.04 -1.73
CA GLY A 112 -6.72 24.30 -2.35
C GLY A 112 -7.71 24.04 -3.47
#